data_AF-A0A1I1V4Y4-F1
#
_entry.id   AF-A0A1I1V4Y4-F1
#
_cell.length_a   1.000
_cell.length_b   1.000
_cell.length_c   1.000
_cell.angle_alpha   90.00
_cell.angle_beta   90.00
_cell.angle_gamma   90.00
#
_symmetry.space_group_name_H-M   'P 1'
#
loop_
_entity.id
_entity.type
_entity.pdbx_description
1 polymer ?
#
loop_
_entity_poly.entity_id
_entity_poly.type
_entity_poly.pdbx_seq_one_letter_code
_entity_poly.pdbx_strand_id
1 'polypeptide(L)'
;MADLYCPANARTPEQVARMADLEARGVCLFCADAGTEVGGGDLVTETAHWRALHNDFPYRGAAQHLLLVPRAHVTDVLDLDDAARADLWTVLRAVRGEERGPYGLGMRNGPCEGTGGTIAHVHLHVLVPDGQQPLRMRFSSAR
;
A
#
# COMPACT_ATOMS: atom_id res chain seq x y z
N MET A 1 19.65 7.72 9.09
CA MET A 1 18.67 6.73 8.57
C MET A 1 17.42 7.49 8.23
N ALA A 2 16.82 7.27 7.06
CA ALA A 2 15.50 7.81 6.78
C ALA A 2 14.47 7.06 7.63
N ASP A 3 13.47 7.76 8.16
CA ASP A 3 12.41 7.17 8.99
C ASP A 3 11.56 6.22 8.15
N LEU A 4 11.18 5.05 8.68
CA LEU A 4 10.33 4.06 8.01
C LEU A 4 8.83 4.37 8.14
N TYR A 5 8.46 5.17 9.15
CA TYR A 5 7.08 5.52 9.47
C TYR A 5 6.90 7.00 9.83
N CYS A 6 5.66 7.46 9.68
CA CYS A 6 5.30 8.87 9.84
C CYS A 6 4.14 8.99 10.82
N PRO A 7 4.42 8.92 12.13
CA PRO A 7 3.40 8.79 13.17
C PRO A 7 2.46 9.98 13.26
N ALA A 8 2.88 11.17 12.81
CA ALA A 8 2.02 12.35 12.74
C ALA A 8 0.78 12.16 11.84
N ASN A 9 0.84 11.21 10.90
CA ASN A 9 -0.26 10.91 9.97
C ASN A 9 -1.12 9.70 10.43
N ALA A 10 -0.79 9.07 11.57
CA ALA A 10 -1.56 7.94 12.06
C ALA A 10 -2.95 8.36 12.56
N ARG A 11 -3.89 7.41 12.50
CA ARG A 11 -5.29 7.66 12.85
C ARG A 11 -5.66 7.19 14.25
N THR A 12 -4.90 6.26 14.82
CA THR A 12 -5.19 5.70 16.15
C THR A 12 -3.91 5.53 16.98
N PRO A 13 -4.01 5.55 18.32
CA PRO A 13 -2.88 5.31 19.21
C PRO A 13 -2.22 3.94 19.01
N GLU A 14 -3.01 2.90 18.70
CA GLU A 14 -2.50 1.55 18.44
C GLU A 14 -1.65 1.52 17.18
N GLN A 15 -2.06 2.27 16.14
CA GLN A 15 -1.27 2.43 14.93
C GLN A 15 0.07 3.12 15.23
N VAL A 16 0.06 4.19 16.04
CA VAL A 16 1.29 4.88 16.47
C VAL A 16 2.21 3.92 17.24
N ALA A 17 1.67 3.16 18.19
CA ALA A 17 2.44 2.21 18.98
C ALA A 17 3.07 1.11 18.12
N ARG A 18 2.31 0.54 17.17
CA ARG A 18 2.82 -0.48 16.24
C ARG A 18 3.93 0.08 15.35
N MET A 19 3.76 1.28 14.80
CA MET A 19 4.79 1.91 13.97
C MET A 19 6.05 2.21 14.78
N ALA A 20 5.92 2.69 16.02
CA ALA A 20 7.05 2.94 16.90
C ALA A 20 7.84 1.66 17.25
N ASP A 21 7.16 0.54 17.53
CA ASP A 21 7.81 -0.76 17.74
C ASP A 21 8.60 -1.21 16.50
N LEU A 22 7.96 -1.15 15.33
CA LEU A 22 8.58 -1.57 14.08
C LEU A 22 9.77 -0.69 13.68
N GLU A 23 9.67 0.63 13.86
CA GLU A 23 10.77 1.58 13.66
C GLU A 23 11.94 1.27 14.59
N ALA A 24 11.68 1.03 15.88
CA ALA A 24 12.72 0.71 16.86
C ALA A 24 13.47 -0.59 16.53
N ARG A 25 12.81 -1.52 15.84
CA ARG A 25 13.39 -2.78 15.33
C ARG A 25 14.03 -2.64 13.95
N GLY A 26 13.91 -1.47 13.31
CA GLY A 26 14.40 -1.24 11.94
C GLY A 26 13.64 -2.03 10.88
N VAL A 27 12.36 -2.35 11.12
CA VAL A 27 11.55 -3.20 10.24
C VAL A 27 10.47 -2.39 9.52
N CYS A 28 10.49 -2.45 8.18
CA CYS A 28 9.40 -1.93 7.36
C CYS A 28 8.33 -3.00 7.14
N LEU A 29 7.07 -2.66 7.47
CA LEU A 29 5.87 -3.50 7.31
C LEU A 29 5.75 -4.08 5.89
N PHE A 30 6.14 -3.27 4.90
CA PHE A 30 6.05 -3.58 3.48
C PHE A 30 7.32 -4.20 2.90
N CYS A 31 8.41 -4.30 3.67
CA CYS A 31 9.56 -5.13 3.29
C CYS A 31 9.46 -6.54 3.86
N ALA A 32 8.85 -6.70 5.05
CA ALA A 32 8.63 -8.00 5.65
C ALA A 32 7.78 -8.91 4.75
N ASP A 33 7.94 -10.22 4.92
CA ASP A 33 7.15 -11.20 4.17
C ASP A 33 5.67 -11.12 4.56
N ALA A 34 4.80 -11.19 3.54
CA ALA A 34 3.36 -11.13 3.70
C ALA A 34 2.85 -12.30 4.57
N GLY A 35 1.77 -12.08 5.33
CA GLY A 35 1.21 -13.08 6.23
C GLY A 35 2.08 -13.43 7.45
N THR A 36 3.23 -12.79 7.65
CA THR A 36 3.97 -12.88 8.92
C THR A 36 3.40 -11.93 9.96
N GLU A 37 3.74 -12.14 11.24
CA GLU A 37 3.35 -11.23 12.34
C GLU A 37 3.71 -9.77 12.07
N VAL A 38 4.77 -9.55 11.29
CA VAL A 38 5.30 -8.23 10.94
C VAL A 38 4.87 -7.76 9.55
N GLY A 39 4.44 -8.66 8.66
CA GLY A 39 4.02 -8.34 7.31
C GLY A 39 2.71 -7.55 7.25
N GLY A 40 2.54 -6.75 6.20
CA GLY A 40 1.26 -6.10 5.91
C GLY A 40 0.33 -7.01 5.12
N GLY A 41 -0.82 -7.37 5.69
CA GLY A 41 -1.91 -8.08 4.99
C GLY A 41 -1.58 -9.48 4.44
N ASP A 42 -2.61 -10.10 3.87
CA ASP A 42 -2.53 -11.41 3.25
C ASP A 42 -2.12 -11.32 1.78
N LEU A 43 -1.21 -12.20 1.35
CA LEU A 43 -0.75 -12.28 -0.04
C LEU A 43 -1.86 -12.78 -0.97
N VAL A 44 -2.17 -11.98 -1.99
CA VAL A 44 -3.09 -12.35 -3.08
C VAL A 44 -2.33 -12.98 -4.24
N THR A 45 -1.28 -12.29 -4.69
CA THR A 45 -0.41 -12.75 -5.78
C THR A 45 0.89 -11.94 -5.74
N GLU A 46 1.91 -12.39 -6.48
CA GLU A 46 3.18 -11.69 -6.60
C GLU A 46 3.82 -11.93 -7.96
N THR A 47 4.68 -11.00 -8.32
CA THR A 47 5.55 -11.06 -9.49
C THR A 47 7.01 -10.96 -9.04
N ALA A 48 7.93 -10.79 -10.00
CA ALA A 48 9.35 -10.65 -9.70
C ALA A 48 9.62 -9.47 -8.75
N HIS A 49 8.98 -8.32 -8.99
CA HIS A 49 9.28 -7.09 -8.27
C HIS A 49 8.16 -6.60 -7.35
N TRP A 50 6.94 -7.14 -7.43
CA TRP A 50 5.79 -6.66 -6.68
C TRP A 50 5.02 -7.76 -5.97
N ARG A 51 4.35 -7.39 -4.88
CA ARG A 51 3.39 -8.21 -4.14
C ARG A 51 2.05 -7.49 -4.08
N ALA A 52 0.96 -8.22 -4.28
CA ALA A 52 -0.39 -7.74 -4.08
C ALA A 52 -0.94 -8.29 -2.76
N LEU A 53 -1.32 -7.40 -1.86
CA LEU A 53 -1.70 -7.73 -0.48
C LEU A 53 -3.11 -7.22 -0.21
N HIS A 54 -3.88 -7.93 0.61
CA HIS A 54 -5.11 -7.36 1.18
C HIS A 54 -4.78 -6.18 2.08
N ASN A 55 -5.56 -5.10 2.00
CA ASN A 55 -5.48 -4.03 2.99
C ASN A 55 -6.24 -4.46 4.26
N ASP A 56 -5.58 -4.48 5.40
CA ASP A 56 -6.18 -4.75 6.72
C ASP A 56 -7.34 -3.80 7.06
N PHE A 57 -7.37 -2.63 6.44
CA PHE A 57 -8.38 -1.58 6.65
C PHE A 57 -9.08 -1.21 5.33
N PRO A 58 -9.91 -2.10 4.77
CA PRO A 58 -10.60 -1.85 3.51
C PRO A 58 -11.58 -0.67 3.62
N TYR A 59 -11.78 0.04 2.50
CA TYR A 59 -12.75 1.14 2.48
C TYR A 59 -14.18 0.57 2.56
N ARG A 60 -15.07 1.27 3.27
CA ARG A 60 -16.50 0.96 3.24
C ARG A 60 -17.02 1.08 1.80
N GLY A 61 -17.70 0.05 1.31
CA GLY A 61 -18.22 -0.01 -0.06
C GLY A 61 -17.22 -0.56 -1.09
N ALA A 62 -16.06 -1.05 -0.65
CA ALA A 62 -15.12 -1.76 -1.50
C ALA A 62 -15.37 -3.28 -1.41
N ALA A 63 -15.58 -3.93 -2.55
CA ALA A 63 -15.49 -5.38 -2.66
C ALA A 63 -14.04 -5.86 -2.51
N GLN A 64 -13.08 -5.08 -3.02
CA GLN A 64 -11.65 -5.32 -2.83
C GLN A 64 -10.91 -4.02 -2.54
N HIS A 65 -10.01 -4.07 -1.56
CA HIS A 65 -9.02 -3.02 -1.31
C HIS A 65 -7.67 -3.71 -1.16
N LEU A 66 -6.85 -3.59 -2.21
CA LEU A 66 -5.55 -4.23 -2.28
C LEU A 66 -4.44 -3.19 -2.29
N LEU A 67 -3.26 -3.61 -1.85
CA LEU A 67 -2.02 -2.86 -1.87
C LEU A 67 -1.05 -3.58 -2.80
N LEU A 68 -0.61 -2.93 -3.87
CA LEU A 68 0.55 -3.39 -4.63
C LEU A 68 1.78 -2.73 -4.02
N VAL A 69 2.72 -3.56 -3.58
CA VAL A 69 3.89 -3.15 -2.82
C VAL A 69 5.14 -3.70 -3.52
N PRO A 70 6.13 -2.88 -3.90
CA PRO A 70 7.35 -3.38 -4.49
C PRO A 70 8.18 -4.12 -3.43
N ARG A 71 9.05 -5.03 -3.87
CA ARG A 71 10.02 -5.69 -2.98
C ARG A 71 11.14 -4.74 -2.56
N ALA A 72 11.50 -3.81 -3.45
CA ALA A 72 12.50 -2.79 -3.18
C ALA A 72 11.93 -1.70 -2.27
N HIS A 73 12.64 -1.38 -1.19
CA HIS A 73 12.27 -0.29 -0.30
C HIS A 73 12.58 1.06 -0.95
N VAL A 74 11.55 1.71 -1.50
CA VAL A 74 11.62 3.08 -2.02
C VAL A 74 10.38 3.86 -1.60
N THR A 75 10.49 5.18 -1.50
CA THR A 75 9.35 6.07 -1.15
C THR A 75 8.67 6.65 -2.39
N ASP A 76 9.33 6.62 -3.55
CA ASP A 76 8.80 7.06 -4.83
C ASP A 76 8.89 5.92 -5.86
N VAL A 77 7.80 5.67 -6.59
CA VAL A 77 7.77 4.69 -7.68
C VAL A 77 8.79 4.99 -8.79
N LEU A 78 9.19 6.25 -8.93
CA LEU A 78 10.20 6.69 -9.90
C LEU A 78 11.64 6.38 -9.45
N ASP A 79 11.86 5.96 -8.21
CA ASP A 79 13.16 5.48 -7.74
C ASP A 79 13.38 3.98 -8.01
N LEU A 80 12.34 3.26 -8.44
CA LEU A 80 12.45 1.88 -8.90
C LEU A 80 13.22 1.79 -10.22
N ASP A 81 13.89 0.66 -10.47
CA ASP A 81 14.44 0.38 -11.79
C ASP A 81 13.34 0.17 -12.86
N ASP A 82 13.73 0.20 -14.12
CA ASP A 82 12.81 0.07 -15.25
C ASP A 82 12.04 -1.26 -15.24
N ALA A 83 12.68 -2.35 -14.81
CA ALA A 83 12.05 -3.67 -14.77
C ALA A 83 10.94 -3.71 -13.71
N ALA A 84 11.20 -3.20 -12.52
CA ALA A 84 10.23 -3.08 -11.44
C ALA A 84 9.08 -2.15 -11.83
N ARG A 85 9.35 -1.01 -12.48
CA ARG A 85 8.28 -0.13 -12.97
C ARG A 85 7.40 -0.80 -14.03
N ALA A 86 7.98 -1.55 -14.95
CA ALA A 86 7.22 -2.30 -15.95
C ALA A 86 6.37 -3.41 -15.29
N ASP A 87 6.94 -4.09 -14.30
CA ASP A 87 6.30 -5.20 -13.59
C ASP A 87 5.08 -4.78 -12.75
N LEU A 88 4.97 -3.50 -12.36
CA LEU A 88 3.77 -2.93 -11.73
C LEU A 88 2.50 -3.23 -12.54
N TRP A 89 2.57 -3.08 -13.86
CA TRP A 89 1.44 -3.34 -14.75
C TRP A 89 1.14 -4.83 -14.89
N THR A 90 2.15 -5.69 -14.74
CA THR A 90 1.99 -7.14 -14.74
C THR A 90 1.25 -7.61 -13.50
N VAL A 91 1.67 -7.16 -12.31
CA VAL A 91 0.96 -7.50 -11.07
C VAL A 91 -0.46 -6.91 -11.06
N LEU A 92 -0.66 -5.69 -11.58
CA LEU A 92 -2.00 -5.10 -11.67
C LEU A 92 -2.92 -5.91 -12.59
N ARG A 93 -2.40 -6.41 -13.73
CA ARG A 93 -3.16 -7.31 -14.61
C ARG A 93 -3.53 -8.61 -13.90
N ALA A 94 -2.59 -9.20 -13.15
CA ALA A 94 -2.85 -10.42 -12.39
C ALA A 94 -3.94 -10.22 -11.33
N VAL A 95 -3.90 -9.10 -10.61
CA VAL A 95 -4.90 -8.74 -9.60
C VAL A 95 -6.27 -8.44 -10.19
N ARG A 96 -6.32 -7.69 -11.30
CA ARG A 96 -7.58 -7.37 -11.99
C ARG A 96 -8.25 -8.63 -12.55
N GLY A 97 -7.46 -9.60 -12.99
CA GLY A 97 -7.96 -10.75 -13.73
C GLY A 97 -8.63 -10.37 -15.05
N GLU A 98 -9.45 -11.29 -15.56
CA GLU A 98 -10.15 -11.16 -16.85
C GLU A 98 -11.38 -10.24 -16.78
N GLU A 99 -11.90 -9.96 -15.58
CA GLU A 99 -13.13 -9.17 -15.42
C GLU A 99 -12.93 -7.70 -15.76
N ARG A 100 -13.84 -7.17 -16.58
CA ARG A 100 -13.89 -5.75 -16.96
C ARG A 100 -14.80 -4.97 -16.03
N GLY A 101 -14.54 -5.04 -14.73
CA GLY A 101 -15.23 -4.25 -13.70
C GLY A 101 -14.58 -2.87 -13.47
N PRO A 102 -15.30 -1.94 -12.82
CA PRO A 102 -14.73 -0.66 -12.41
C PRO A 102 -13.68 -0.87 -11.31
N TYR A 103 -12.56 -0.15 -11.39
CA TYR A 103 -11.58 -0.09 -10.32
C TYR A 103 -10.91 1.28 -10.28
N GLY A 104 -10.49 1.69 -9.09
CA GLY A 104 -9.73 2.91 -8.84
C GLY A 104 -8.29 2.58 -8.48
N LEU A 105 -7.37 3.43 -8.93
CA LEU A 105 -5.95 3.36 -8.62
C LEU A 105 -5.53 4.62 -7.87
N GLY A 106 -4.69 4.48 -6.86
CA GLY A 106 -4.10 5.64 -6.22
C GLY A 106 -2.85 5.36 -5.41
N MET A 107 -1.86 6.20 -5.60
CA MET A 107 -0.52 6.06 -5.04
C MET A 107 -0.07 7.41 -4.48
N ARG A 108 0.68 7.36 -3.38
CA ARG A 108 1.40 8.52 -2.83
C ARG A 108 2.89 8.27 -3.04
N ASN A 109 3.59 9.25 -3.57
CA ASN A 109 5.02 9.15 -3.91
C ASN A 109 5.81 10.23 -3.18
N GLY A 110 7.00 9.87 -2.72
CA GLY A 110 7.90 10.74 -1.98
C GLY A 110 7.60 10.77 -0.47
N PRO A 111 8.19 11.75 0.25
CA PRO A 111 8.12 11.84 1.69
C PRO A 111 6.68 11.92 2.21
N CYS A 112 6.42 11.14 3.26
CA CYS A 112 5.10 10.99 3.86
C CYS A 112 4.54 12.28 4.49
N GLU A 113 5.41 13.22 4.90
CA GLU A 113 5.08 14.50 5.51
C GLU A 113 4.24 15.37 4.57
N GLY A 114 4.52 15.29 3.26
CA GLY A 114 3.80 16.03 2.22
C GLY A 114 2.61 15.29 1.62
N THR A 115 2.54 13.96 1.81
CA THR A 115 1.53 13.12 1.12
C THR A 115 0.42 12.61 2.05
N GLY A 116 0.60 12.68 3.37
CA GLY A 116 -0.30 12.07 4.34
C GLY A 116 -0.16 10.55 4.45
N GLY A 117 0.92 9.97 3.89
CA GLY A 117 1.29 8.57 4.10
C GLY A 117 1.72 8.30 5.54
N THR A 118 1.53 7.07 6.03
CA THR A 118 1.99 6.64 7.36
C THR A 118 3.22 5.75 7.32
N ILE A 119 3.51 5.18 6.16
CA ILE A 119 4.62 4.25 5.93
C ILE A 119 5.47 4.84 4.81
N ALA A 120 6.77 4.97 5.04
CA ALA A 120 7.74 5.45 4.07
C ALA A 120 8.17 4.31 3.12
N HIS A 121 7.20 3.71 2.43
CA HIS A 121 7.40 2.71 1.39
C HIS A 121 6.24 2.86 0.40
N VAL A 122 6.56 3.12 -0.87
CA VAL A 122 5.58 3.32 -1.93
C VAL A 122 4.64 2.11 -2.07
N HIS A 123 3.36 2.38 -2.25
CA HIS A 123 2.36 1.34 -2.49
C HIS A 123 1.21 1.91 -3.33
N LEU A 124 0.69 1.09 -4.24
CA LEU A 124 -0.48 1.41 -5.05
C LEU A 124 -1.72 0.81 -4.41
N HIS A 125 -2.70 1.64 -4.09
CA HIS A 125 -4.03 1.17 -3.73
C HIS A 125 -4.79 0.76 -5.00
N VAL A 126 -5.37 -0.44 -4.97
CA VAL A 126 -6.34 -0.91 -5.97
C VAL A 126 -7.68 -1.09 -5.26
N LEU A 127 -8.69 -0.36 -5.74
CA LEU A 127 -10.01 -0.27 -5.11
C LEU A 127 -11.08 -0.73 -6.08
N VAL A 128 -11.80 -1.80 -5.74
CA VAL A 128 -12.93 -2.31 -6.53
C VAL A 128 -14.22 -2.06 -5.73
N PRO A 129 -15.21 -1.33 -6.28
CA PRO A 129 -16.47 -1.07 -5.58
C PRO A 129 -17.34 -2.33 -5.50
N ASP A 130 -18.20 -2.41 -4.48
CA ASP A 130 -19.19 -3.48 -4.30
C ASP A 130 -20.45 -3.36 -5.19
N GLY A 131 -20.52 -2.28 -5.98
CA GLY A 131 -21.64 -1.99 -6.87
C GLY A 131 -22.89 -1.42 -6.17
N GLN A 132 -22.91 -1.29 -4.85
CA GLN A 132 -24.04 -0.73 -4.09
C GLN A 132 -24.03 0.80 -4.09
N GLN A 133 -22.84 1.40 -4.10
CA GLN A 133 -22.66 2.85 -4.12
C GLN A 133 -21.31 3.25 -4.74
N PRO A 134 -21.15 4.49 -5.24
CA PRO A 134 -19.87 4.96 -5.73
C PRO A 134 -18.80 4.96 -4.63
N LEU A 135 -17.72 4.19 -4.85
CA LEU A 135 -16.54 4.18 -4.00
C LEU A 135 -15.69 5.43 -4.29
N ARG A 136 -15.50 6.28 -3.28
CA ARG A 136 -14.74 7.53 -3.40
C ARG A 136 -13.39 7.40 -2.70
N MET A 137 -12.32 7.35 -3.48
CA MET A 137 -10.96 7.44 -2.96
C MET A 137 -10.67 8.88 -2.49
N ARG A 138 -10.06 9.04 -1.31
CA ARG A 138 -9.72 10.36 -0.76
C ARG A 138 -8.21 10.48 -0.58
N PHE A 139 -7.62 11.47 -1.24
CA PHE A 139 -6.31 12.02 -0.94
C PHE A 139 -6.50 13.32 -0.16
N SER A 140 -7.15 13.26 1.00
CA SER A 140 -7.54 14.47 1.74
C SER A 140 -6.70 14.68 2.99
N SER A 141 -6.20 15.89 3.17
CA SER A 141 -6.05 16.49 4.49
C SER A 141 -7.32 17.28 4.84
N ALA A 142 -8.08 16.82 5.82
CA ALA A 142 -8.90 17.67 6.66
C ALA A 142 -8.83 17.06 8.06
N ARG A 143 -8.35 17.83 9.03
CA ARG A 143 -8.41 17.46 10.45
C ARG A 143 -9.87 17.35 10.89
#